data_AF-A0A976DUE3-F1
#
_entry.id   AF-A0A976DUE3-F1
#
_cell.length_a   1.000
_cell.length_b   1.000
_cell.length_c   1.000
_cell.angle_alpha   90.00
_cell.angle_beta   90.00
_cell.angle_gamma   90.00
#
_symmetry.space_group_name_H-M   'P 1'
#
loop_
_entity.id
_entity.type
_entity.pdbx_description
1 polymer ?
#
loop_
_entity_poly.entity_id
_entity_poly.type
_entity_poly.pdbx_seq_one_letter_code
_entity_poly.pdbx_strand_id
1 'polypeptide(L)'
;MTRLYASLAAAAVAALLGASTWYVLFNSPADAFSQCRQGQVAGGDIGGPFTLVNTAGQTVTDADVLAKPSLVYFGYTFCPDVCPFDMARNV
;
A
#
# COMPACT_ATOMS: atom_id res chain seq x y z
N MET A 1 18.62 29.44 42.95
CA MET A 1 17.51 28.45 43.04
C MET A 1 16.82 28.23 41.69
N THR A 2 16.36 29.26 40.97
CA THR A 2 15.70 29.15 39.65
C THR A 2 16.52 28.46 38.56
N ARG A 3 17.83 28.69 38.49
CA ARG A 3 18.71 28.04 37.49
C ARG A 3 18.85 26.52 37.70
N LEU A 4 18.83 26.07 38.96
CA LEU A 4 18.89 24.64 39.30
C LEU A 4 17.60 23.92 38.90
N TYR A 5 16.44 24.53 39.15
CA TYR A 5 15.15 23.99 38.71
C TYR A 5 15.06 23.92 37.18
N ALA A 6 15.55 24.93 36.46
CA ALA A 6 15.58 24.91 34.99
C ALA A 6 16.44 23.77 34.42
N SER A 7 17.62 23.51 35.01
CA SER A 7 18.49 22.40 34.60
C SER A 7 17.86 21.05 34.88
N LEU A 8 17.23 20.87 36.05
CA LEU A 8 16.55 19.64 36.42
C LEU A 8 15.33 19.36 35.53
N ALA A 9 14.55 20.39 35.20
CA ALA A 9 13.43 20.26 34.28
C ALA A 9 13.88 19.84 32.87
N ALA A 10 14.94 20.46 32.34
CA ALA A 10 15.49 20.09 31.04
C ALA A 10 16.01 18.65 31.00
N ALA A 11 16.71 18.21 32.06
CA ALA A 11 17.20 16.84 32.17
C ALA A 11 16.06 15.82 32.25
N ALA A 12 15.01 16.13 33.01
CA ALA A 12 13.83 15.27 33.10
C ALA A 12 13.11 15.13 31.75
N VAL A 13 12.94 16.23 31.01
CA VAL A 13 12.34 16.20 29.67
C VAL A 13 13.19 15.37 28.71
N ALA A 14 14.52 15.57 28.69
CA ALA A 14 15.41 14.79 27.83
C ALA A 14 15.37 13.30 28.15
N ALA A 15 15.33 12.93 29.44
CA ALA A 15 15.20 11.54 29.87
C ALA A 15 13.86 10.91 29.44
N LEU A 16 12.76 11.64 29.58
CA LEU A 16 11.43 11.17 29.16
C LEU A 16 11.34 10.98 27.65
N LEU A 17 11.87 11.91 26.86
CA LEU A 17 11.91 11.82 25.40
C LEU A 17 12.82 10.68 24.92
N GLY A 18 13.98 10.51 25.56
CA GLY A 18 14.89 9.41 25.24
C GLY A 18 14.27 8.05 25.56
N ALA A 19 13.66 7.91 26.74
CA ALA A 19 13.02 6.67 27.17
C ALA A 19 11.79 6.31 26.31
N SER A 20 10.96 7.29 25.95
CA SER A 20 9.79 7.06 25.09
C SER A 20 10.22 6.66 23.67
N THR A 21 11.22 7.32 23.11
CA THR A 21 11.76 6.99 21.79
C THR A 21 12.34 5.58 21.78
N TRP A 22 13.13 5.21 22.80
CA TRP A 22 13.66 3.85 22.97
C TRP A 22 12.51 2.83 23.06
N TYR A 23 11.52 3.07 23.90
CA TYR A 23 10.40 2.16 24.07
C TYR A 23 9.63 1.91 22.76
N VAL A 24 9.37 2.97 21.99
CA VAL A 24 8.68 2.86 20.69
C VAL A 24 9.52 2.09 19.68
N LEU A 25 10.83 2.37 19.58
CA LEU A 25 11.69 1.71 18.60
C LEU A 25 11.97 0.24 18.93
N PHE A 26 12.11 -0.11 20.21
CA PHE A 26 12.54 -1.46 20.62
C PHE A 26 11.39 -2.38 21.04
N ASN A 27 10.19 -1.85 21.28
CA ASN A 27 9.06 -2.63 21.79
C ASN A 27 7.77 -2.44 20.97
N SER A 28 7.89 -2.03 19.70
CA SER A 28 6.74 -1.99 18.79
C SER A 28 6.23 -3.43 18.58
N PRO A 29 4.99 -3.76 18.98
CA PRO A 29 4.41 -5.07 18.73
C PRO A 29 4.30 -5.32 17.23
N ALA A 30 4.34 -6.60 16.83
CA ALA A 30 4.14 -7.01 15.45
C ALA A 30 2.89 -6.32 14.90
N ASP A 31 3.08 -5.65 13.77
CA ASP A 31 2.08 -4.81 13.15
C ASP A 31 0.84 -5.64 12.76
N ALA A 32 -0.25 -5.42 13.51
CA ALA A 32 -1.50 -6.18 13.42
C ALA A 32 -2.14 -6.16 12.01
N PHE A 33 -1.75 -5.19 11.17
CA PHE A 33 -2.28 -5.06 9.81
C PHE A 33 -1.21 -5.27 8.73
N SER A 34 -0.03 -5.82 9.08
CA SER A 34 1.02 -6.17 8.12
C SER A 34 0.50 -7.04 6.97
N GLN A 35 -0.41 -7.98 7.26
CA GLN A 35 -1.06 -8.85 6.27
C GLN A 35 -2.07 -8.13 5.37
N CYS A 36 -2.69 -7.04 5.86
CA CYS A 36 -3.67 -6.27 5.09
C CYS A 36 -3.03 -5.21 4.19
N ARG A 37 -1.83 -4.73 4.54
CA ARG A 37 -1.07 -3.74 3.74
C ARG A 37 -0.18 -4.37 2.69
N GLN A 38 0.26 -5.61 2.87
CA GLN A 38 0.85 -6.35 1.77
C GLN A 38 -0.29 -6.72 0.83
N GLY A 39 -0.36 -6.04 -0.32
CA GLY A 39 -1.16 -6.52 -1.44
C GLY A 39 -0.82 -7.99 -1.62
N GLN A 40 -1.81 -8.87 -1.47
CA GLN A 40 -1.66 -10.30 -1.68
C GLN A 40 -1.40 -10.53 -3.17
N VAL A 41 -0.19 -10.20 -3.62
CA VAL A 41 0.36 -10.80 -4.82
C VAL A 41 0.62 -12.23 -4.37
N ALA A 42 -0.36 -13.11 -4.57
CA ALA A 42 -0.13 -14.54 -4.45
C ALA A 42 1.13 -14.80 -5.26
N GLY A 43 2.22 -15.22 -4.61
CA GLY A 43 3.60 -15.14 -5.10
C GLY A 43 3.94 -16.04 -6.29
N GLY A 44 3.05 -16.14 -7.26
CA GLY A 44 3.31 -16.62 -8.61
C GLY A 44 3.69 -15.46 -9.53
N ASP A 45 4.21 -15.81 -10.69
CA ASP A 45 4.50 -14.86 -11.76
C ASP A 45 3.21 -14.12 -12.14
N ILE A 46 3.18 -12.79 -11.99
CA ILE A 46 2.05 -11.97 -12.40
C ILE A 46 2.02 -11.92 -13.93
N GLY A 47 0.94 -12.40 -14.52
CA GLY A 47 0.70 -12.35 -15.97
C GLY A 47 0.75 -13.71 -16.65
N GLY A 48 0.79 -13.69 -17.98
CA GLY A 48 0.77 -14.88 -18.84
C GLY A 48 0.18 -14.54 -20.20
N PRO A 49 0.43 -15.40 -21.22
CA PRO A 49 -0.17 -15.20 -22.54
C PRO A 49 -1.69 -15.28 -22.44
N PHE A 50 -2.38 -14.43 -23.19
CA PHE A 50 -3.84 -14.48 -23.30
C PHE A 50 -4.28 -14.30 -24.74
N THR A 51 -5.46 -14.85 -25.03
CA THR A 51 -6.19 -14.61 -26.28
C THR A 51 -7.61 -14.27 -25.91
N LEU A 52 -8.04 -13.05 -26.21
CA LEU A 52 -9.34 -12.50 -25.83
C LEU A 52 -10.04 -11.86 -27.02
N VAL A 53 -11.30 -11.49 -26.85
CA VAL A 53 -12.07 -10.72 -27.83
C VAL A 53 -12.26 -9.31 -27.29
N ASN A 54 -11.87 -8.30 -28.06
CA ASN A 54 -12.02 -6.90 -27.66
C ASN A 54 -13.47 -6.41 -27.87
N THR A 55 -13.74 -5.16 -27.47
CA THR A 55 -15.07 -4.54 -27.60
C THR A 55 -15.53 -4.32 -29.04
N ALA A 56 -14.61 -4.40 -30.02
CA ALA A 56 -14.92 -4.37 -31.45
C ALA A 56 -15.16 -5.76 -32.05
N GLY A 57 -15.11 -6.82 -31.23
CA GLY A 57 -15.32 -8.21 -31.69
C GLY A 57 -14.09 -8.86 -32.32
N GLN A 58 -12.91 -8.25 -32.22
CA GLN A 58 -11.68 -8.78 -32.79
C GLN A 58 -10.94 -9.66 -31.77
N THR A 59 -10.37 -10.78 -32.23
CA THR A 59 -9.44 -11.56 -31.43
C THR A 59 -8.12 -10.80 -31.25
N VAL A 60 -7.66 -10.68 -30.02
CA VAL A 60 -6.42 -10.00 -29.62
C VAL A 60 -5.62 -10.86 -28.67
N THR A 61 -4.30 -10.66 -28.66
CA THR A 61 -3.35 -11.36 -27.78
C THR A 61 -2.69 -10.41 -26.77
N ASP A 62 -1.90 -10.95 -25.85
CA ASP A 62 -1.08 -10.17 -24.92
C ASP A 62 -0.11 -9.23 -25.65
N ALA A 63 0.48 -9.68 -26.77
CA ALA A 63 1.36 -8.86 -27.60
C ALA A 63 0.65 -7.64 -28.21
N ASP A 64 -0.63 -7.77 -28.54
CA ASP A 64 -1.43 -6.68 -29.12
C ASP A 64 -1.84 -5.64 -28.07
N VAL A 65 -2.15 -6.09 -26.84
CA VAL A 65 -2.72 -5.26 -25.77
C VAL A 65 -1.65 -4.66 -24.85
N LEU A 66 -0.52 -5.34 -24.67
CA LEU A 66 0.58 -4.93 -23.79
C LEU A 66 1.77 -4.32 -24.56
N ALA A 67 1.55 -3.81 -25.77
CA ALA A 67 2.57 -3.22 -26.64
C ALA A 67 3.24 -1.93 -26.11
N LYS A 68 2.70 -1.33 -25.04
CA LYS A 68 3.16 -0.12 -24.36
C LYS A 68 2.87 -0.25 -22.86
N PRO A 69 3.38 0.64 -21.99
CA PRO A 69 2.98 0.64 -20.58
C PRO A 69 1.45 0.65 -20.45
N SER A 70 0.92 -0.40 -19.84
CA SER A 70 -0.51 -0.69 -19.76
C SER A 70 -0.90 -0.97 -18.32
N LEU A 71 -2.06 -0.45 -17.91
CA LEU A 71 -2.71 -0.81 -16.65
C LEU A 71 -3.81 -1.83 -16.95
N VAL A 72 -3.68 -3.02 -16.37
CA VAL A 72 -4.68 -4.10 -16.54
C VAL A 72 -5.55 -4.16 -15.30
N TYR A 73 -6.86 -4.01 -15.51
CA TYR A 73 -7.88 -4.10 -14.46
C TYR A 73 -8.87 -5.22 -14.79
N PHE A 74 -9.07 -6.12 -13.84
CA PHE A 74 -10.02 -7.22 -13.96
C PHE A 74 -11.29 -6.87 -13.19
N GLY A 75 -12.44 -6.89 -13.88
CA GLY A 75 -13.74 -6.57 -13.31
C GLY A 75 -14.90 -7.07 -14.18
N TYR A 76 -16.13 -6.73 -13.80
CA TYR A 76 -17.35 -7.07 -14.53
C TYR A 76 -18.33 -5.90 -14.51
N THR A 77 -19.20 -5.83 -15.51
CA THR A 77 -20.02 -4.62 -15.78
C THR A 77 -21.13 -4.39 -14.75
N PHE A 78 -21.60 -5.45 -14.08
CA PHE A 78 -22.68 -5.37 -13.07
C PHE A 78 -22.13 -5.24 -11.63
N CYS A 79 -20.91 -4.75 -11.48
CA CYS A 79 -20.28 -4.54 -10.18
C CYS A 79 -20.83 -3.25 -9.56
N PRO A 80 -21.56 -3.31 -8.43
CA PRO A 80 -22.38 -2.19 -7.97
C PRO A 80 -21.57 -1.03 -7.39
N ASP A 81 -20.41 -1.31 -6.79
CA ASP A 81 -19.68 -0.32 -5.99
C ASP A 81 -18.19 -0.23 -6.37
N VAL A 82 -17.38 -1.23 -6.01
CA VAL A 82 -15.92 -1.10 -6.06
C VAL A 82 -15.37 -0.84 -7.46
N CYS A 83 -15.97 -1.44 -8.49
CA CYS A 83 -15.47 -1.32 -9.85
C CYS A 83 -15.63 0.07 -10.46
N PRO A 84 -16.82 0.72 -10.41
CA PRO A 84 -16.93 2.10 -10.86
C PRO A 84 -16.05 3.07 -10.05
N PHE A 85 -15.90 2.87 -8.73
CA PHE A 85 -15.01 3.70 -7.91
C PHE A 85 -13.52 3.52 -8.24
N ASP A 86 -13.07 2.28 -8.39
CA ASP A 86 -11.67 1.98 -8.75
C ASP A 86 -11.35 2.49 -10.15
N MET A 87 -12.26 2.32 -11.11
CA MET A 87 -12.05 2.85 -12.46
C MET A 87 -11.99 4.37 -12.48
N ALA A 88 -12.81 5.07 -11.70
CA ALA A 88 -12.74 6.53 -11.62
C ALA A 88 -11.45 7.06 -10.94
N ARG A 89 -10.82 6.27 -10.06
CA ARG A 89 -9.61 6.68 -9.34
C ARG A 89 -8.32 6.44 -10.15
N ASN A 90 -8.27 5.35 -10.92
CA ASN A 90 -7.05 4.87 -11.55
C ASN A 90 -6.99 5.16 -13.07
N VAL A 91 -7.62 6.26 -13.49
CA VAL A 91 -7.55 6.81 -14.86
C VAL A 91 -6.37 7.74 -15.06
#